data_AF-A0A6N8UVG2-F1
#
_entry.id   AF-A0A6N8UVG2-F1
#
_cell.length_a   1.000
_cell.length_b   1.000
_cell.length_c   1.000
_cell.angle_alpha   90.00
_cell.angle_beta   90.00
_cell.angle_gamma   90.00
#
_symmetry.space_group_name_H-M   'P 1'
#
loop_
_entity.id
_entity.type
_entity.pdbx_description
1 polymer ?
#
loop_
_entity_poly.entity_id
_entity_poly.type
_entity_poly.pdbx_seq_one_letter_code
_entity_poly.pdbx_strand_id
1 'polypeptide(L)' 'MYASSAPRARNVIADLAARGRYHFSSSELRSALEVSGAAARQALSRLAAKGEIASPARGFYVIV' A
#
# COMPACT_ATOMS: atom_id res chain seq x y z
N MET A 1 -18.29 1.91 -20.47
CA MET A 1 -17.12 2.78 -20.34
C MET A 1 -16.45 2.48 -19.01
N TYR A 2 -15.55 1.50 -18.95
CA TYR A 2 -14.89 1.11 -17.70
C TYR A 2 -13.73 2.08 -17.49
N ALA A 3 -13.89 3.04 -16.59
CA ALA A 3 -12.74 3.74 -16.04
C ALA A 3 -11.92 2.68 -15.29
N SER A 4 -10.89 2.15 -15.94
CA SER A 4 -9.89 1.32 -15.27
C SER A 4 -9.13 2.26 -14.33
N SER A 5 -9.71 2.49 -13.15
CA SER A 5 -9.05 3.25 -12.10
C SER A 5 -7.96 2.34 -11.59
N ALA A 6 -6.70 2.67 -11.89
CA ALA A 6 -5.55 2.04 -11.27
C ALA A 6 -5.81 1.87 -9.76
N PRO A 7 -5.52 0.70 -9.18
CA PRO A 7 -5.79 0.43 -7.78
C PRO A 7 -5.14 1.54 -6.94
N ARG A 8 -5.91 2.12 -6.02
CA ARG A 8 -5.40 3.12 -5.09
C ARG A 8 -4.72 2.40 -3.93
N ALA A 9 -3.64 2.98 -3.40
CA ALA A 9 -2.91 2.39 -2.27
C ALA A 9 -3.79 2.00 -1.07
N ARG A 10 -4.80 2.83 -0.74
CA ARG A 10 -5.79 2.54 0.30
C ARG A 10 -6.60 1.25 0.02
N ASN A 11 -6.95 1.00 -1.24
CA ASN A 11 -7.77 -0.15 -1.62
C ASN A 11 -6.95 -1.43 -1.50
N VAL A 12 -5.64 -1.35 -1.79
CA VAL A 12 -4.71 -2.47 -1.60
C VAL A 12 -4.63 -2.85 -0.13
N ILE A 13 -4.41 -1.89 0.77
CA ILE A 13 -4.34 -2.20 2.22
C ILE A 13 -5.70 -2.65 2.78
N ALA A 14 -6.82 -2.11 2.27
CA ALA A 14 -8.15 -2.56 2.66
C ALA A 14 -8.42 -4.01 2.24
N ASP A 15 -8.02 -4.40 1.02
CA ASP A 15 -8.14 -5.80 0.55
C ASP A 15 -7.23 -6.75 1.34
N LEU A 16 -6.02 -6.30 1.70
CA LEU A 16 -5.13 -7.07 2.58
C LEU A 16 -5.76 -7.29 3.97
N ALA A 17 -6.26 -6.23 4.60
CA ALA A 17 -6.91 -6.28 5.90
C ALA A 17 -8.18 -7.16 5.87
N ALA A 18 -9.00 -7.05 4.81
CA ALA A 18 -10.19 -7.88 4.61
C ALA A 18 -9.86 -9.38 4.52
N ARG A 19 -8.64 -9.75 4.12
CA ARG A 19 -8.14 -11.13 4.08
C ARG A 19 -7.42 -11.55 5.36
N GLY A 20 -7.46 -10.71 6.41
CA GLY A 20 -6.77 -10.95 7.68
C GLY A 20 -5.26 -10.70 7.63
N ARG A 21 -4.74 -10.10 6.55
CA ARG A 21 -3.31 -9.81 6.38
C ARG A 21 -3.03 -8.34 6.70
N TYR A 22 -2.43 -8.09 7.85
CA TYR A 22 -2.17 -6.73 8.37
C TYR A 22 -0.74 -6.24 8.15
N HIS A 23 0.06 -6.93 7.33
CA HIS A 23 1.43 -6.53 7.03
C HIS A 23 1.78 -6.77 5.56
N PHE A 24 2.67 -5.93 5.04
CA PHE A 24 3.16 -6.01 3.67
C PHE A 24 4.53 -5.34 3.51
N SER A 25 5.21 -5.67 2.43
CA SER A 25 6.48 -5.06 2.05
C SER A 25 6.30 -3.95 0.99
N SER A 26 7.29 -3.07 0.86
CA SER A 26 7.28 -2.06 -0.21
C SER A 26 7.21 -2.67 -1.62
N SER A 27 7.83 -3.84 -1.82
CA SER A 27 7.75 -4.60 -3.08
C SER A 27 6.35 -5.13 -3.35
N GLU A 28 5.64 -5.62 -2.33
CA GLU A 28 4.27 -6.11 -2.49
C GLU A 28 3.31 -4.98 -2.86
N LEU A 29 3.41 -3.83 -2.19
CA LEU A 29 2.58 -2.68 -2.56
C LEU A 29 2.90 -2.18 -3.97
N ARG A 30 4.18 -2.15 -4.34
CA ARG A 30 4.62 -1.77 -5.69
C ARG A 30 4.01 -2.70 -6.74
N SER A 31 4.07 -4.02 -6.52
CA SER A 31 3.50 -5.01 -7.43
C SER A 31 1.99 -4.90 -7.50
N ALA A 32 1.30 -4.74 -6.37
CA ALA A 32 -0.16 -4.62 -6.31
C ALA A 32 -0.69 -3.34 -6.99
N LEU A 33 0.13 -2.28 -7.02
CA LEU A 33 -0.19 -1.02 -7.69
C LEU A 33 0.28 -0.96 -9.14
N GLU A 34 1.12 -1.91 -9.58
CA GLU A 34 1.78 -1.92 -10.89
C GLU A 34 2.52 -0.60 -11.21
N VAL A 35 3.21 -0.04 -10.21
CA VAL A 35 3.90 1.26 -10.34
C VAL A 35 5.42 1.16 -10.21
N SER A 36 6.09 2.27 -10.53
CA SER A 36 7.52 2.42 -10.28
C SER A 36 7.84 2.43 -8.77
N GLY A 37 9.10 2.17 -8.42
CA GLY A 37 9.55 2.24 -7.03
C GLY A 37 9.36 3.63 -6.40
N ALA A 38 9.56 4.70 -7.18
CA ALA A 38 9.34 6.07 -6.72
C ALA A 38 7.87 6.36 -6.42
N ALA A 39 6.96 5.91 -7.30
CA ALA A 39 5.52 6.06 -7.10
C ALA A 39 5.02 5.23 -5.90
N ALA A 40 5.54 4.01 -5.72
CA ALA A 40 5.25 3.19 -4.53
C ALA A 40 5.73 3.87 -3.24
N ARG A 41 6.93 4.45 -3.24
CA ARG A 41 7.45 5.23 -2.10
C ARG A 41 6.56 6.43 -1.78
N GLN A 42 6.11 7.17 -2.79
CA GLN A 42 5.20 8.29 -2.61
C GLN A 42 3.83 7.84 -2.05
N ALA A 43 3.32 6.68 -2.48
CA ALA A 43 2.11 6.09 -1.93
C ALA A 43 2.26 5.71 -0.46
N LEU A 44 3.36 5.04 -0.09
CA LEU A 44 3.69 4.69 1.30
C LEU A 44 3.77 5.94 2.19
N SER A 45 4.44 7.00 1.72
CA SER A 45 4.52 8.26 2.45
C SER A 45 3.14 8.87 2.71
N ARG A 46 2.23 8.81 1.74
CA ARG A 46 0.84 9.30 1.91
C ARG A 46 0.04 8.46 2.90
N LEU A 47 0.17 7.13 2.85
CA LEU A 47 -0.51 6.23 3.79
C LEU A 47 -0.01 6.47 5.23
N ALA A 48 1.31 6.57 5.41
CA ALA A 48 1.92 6.83 6.71
C ALA A 48 1.53 8.21 7.27
N ALA A 49 1.50 9.25 6.42
CA ALA A 49 1.07 10.59 6.83
C ALA A 49 -0.40 10.64 7.29
N LYS A 50 -1.23 9.70 6.85
CA LYS A 50 -2.62 9.56 7.28
C LYS A 50 -2.81 8.63 8.48
N GLY A 51 -1.74 7.99 8.96
CA GLY A 51 -1.82 6.99 10.01
C GLY A 51 -2.47 5.67 9.57
N GLU A 52 -2.64 5.43 8.26
CA GLU A 52 -3.21 4.17 7.74
C GLU A 52 -2.21 2.99 7.83
N ILE A 53 -0.91 3.31 7.91
CA ILE A 53 0.16 2.32 8.08
C ILE A 53 1.25 2.85 9.00
N ALA A 54 1.98 1.93 9.64
CA ALA A 54 3.24 2.21 10.33
C ALA A 54 4.38 1.38 9.73
N SER A 55 5.64 1.77 9.97
CA SER A 55 6.82 1.03 9.51
C SER A 55 7.71 0.63 10.70
N PRO A 56 7.47 -0.57 11.28
CA PRO A 56 8.28 -1.08 12.40
C PRO A 56 9.74 -1.37 12.01
N ALA A 57 9.98 -1.70 10.74
CA ALA A 57 11.30 -1.96 10.20
C ALA A 57 11.38 -1.50 8.74
N ARG A 58 12.60 -1.25 8.24
CA ARG A 58 12.81 -0.75 6.88
C ARG A 58 12.21 -1.71 5.85
N GLY A 59 11.28 -1.20 5.05
CA GLY A 59 10.63 -1.96 3.98
C GLY A 59 9.53 -2.90 4.46
N PHE A 60 9.22 -2.89 5.76
CA PHE A 60 8.12 -3.62 6.37
C PHE A 60 7.07 -2.61 6.88
N TYR A 61 5.82 -2.85 6.54
CA TYR A 61 4.69 -1.98 6.87
C TYR A 61 3.59 -2.80 7.51
N VAL A 62 2.97 -2.22 8.55
CA VAL A 62 1.78 -2.76 9.21
C VAL A 62 0.61 -1.82 8.97
N ILE A 63 -0.57 -2.38 8.78
CA ILE A 63 -1.83 -1.65 8.62
C ILE A 63 -2.38 -1.34 10.02
N VAL A 64 -2.84 -0.10 10.24
CA VAL A 64 -3.36 0.41 11.52
C VAL A 64 -4.87 0.63 11.42
#